data_AF-X0GR87-F1
#
_entry.id   AF-X0GR87-F1
#
_cell.length_a   1.000
_cell.length_b   1.000
_cell.length_c   1.000
_cell.angle_alpha   90.00
_cell.angle_beta   90.00
_cell.angle_gamma   90.00
#
_symmetry.space_group_name_H-M   'P 1'
#
loop_
_entity.id
_entity.type
_entity.pdbx_description
1 polymer ?
#
loop_
_entity_poly.entity_id
_entity_poly.type
_entity_poly.pdbx_seq_one_letter_code
_entity_poly.pdbx_strand_id
1 'polypeptide(L)'
;MEKGIAVIPGSGNEKFTVTYSEDLARFIVRLIDTDEKWPQRGFLSGSDISVNDLIEIAERIRGSKMEILYDPVDKLEQGDATLLWHPEEITEDEFKPLLAGLCRMIIAGACILPDDDRRLDKRFPDVPLTSVEEIIAKAWGGKSFSV
;
A
#
# COMPACT_ATOMS: atom_id res chain seq x y z
N MET A 1 23.79 -9.52 1.33
CA MET A 1 22.39 -9.09 1.23
C MET A 1 22.03 -9.07 -0.22
N GLU A 2 21.04 -9.86 -0.60
CA GLU A 2 20.51 -9.85 -1.96
C GLU A 2 19.85 -8.49 -2.25
N LYS A 3 20.14 -7.92 -3.41
CA LYS A 3 19.51 -6.67 -3.84
C LYS A 3 18.06 -6.98 -4.16
N GLY A 4 17.13 -6.27 -3.51
CA GLY A 4 15.70 -6.44 -3.81
C GLY A 4 15.37 -5.79 -5.15
N ILE A 5 14.32 -6.24 -5.82
CA ILE A 5 13.79 -5.60 -7.03
C ILE A 5 12.50 -4.86 -6.63
N ALA A 6 12.30 -3.66 -7.13
CA ALA A 6 11.05 -2.92 -7.03
C ALA A 6 10.60 -2.48 -8.43
N VAL A 7 9.29 -2.56 -8.68
CA VAL A 7 8.68 -2.14 -9.93
C VAL A 7 7.84 -0.89 -9.66
N ILE A 8 8.07 0.16 -10.44
CA ILE A 8 7.37 1.43 -10.34
C ILE A 8 6.36 1.55 -11.50
N PRO A 9 5.05 1.68 -11.21
CA PRO A 9 4.06 1.98 -12.24
C PRO A 9 4.08 3.47 -12.61
N GLY A 10 4.25 3.77 -13.90
CA GLY A 10 4.29 5.14 -14.39
C GLY A 10 5.41 5.96 -13.73
N SER A 11 5.06 7.09 -13.11
CA SER A 11 6.03 7.96 -12.43
C SER A 11 6.37 7.51 -11.00
N GLY A 12 5.46 6.74 -10.38
CA GLY A 12 5.56 6.33 -8.98
C GLY A 12 5.28 7.42 -7.96
N ASN A 13 4.90 8.63 -8.37
CA ASN A 13 4.70 9.78 -7.48
C ASN A 13 3.26 9.94 -7.00
N GLU A 14 2.30 9.30 -7.68
CA GLU A 14 0.90 9.40 -7.33
C GLU A 14 0.66 8.76 -5.97
N LYS A 15 -0.04 9.50 -5.10
CA LYS A 15 -0.35 9.05 -3.74
C LYS A 15 -1.52 8.08 -3.75
N PHE A 16 -1.46 7.10 -2.88
CA PHE A 16 -2.55 6.20 -2.54
C PHE A 16 -2.58 5.96 -1.03
N THR A 17 -3.75 5.58 -0.52
CA THR A 17 -3.93 5.29 0.90
C THR A 17 -3.73 3.81 1.18
N VAL A 18 -2.90 3.49 2.17
CA VAL A 18 -2.74 2.13 2.71
C VAL A 18 -3.18 2.08 4.17
N THR A 19 -3.76 0.96 4.56
CA THR A 19 -4.22 0.71 5.93
C THR A 19 -3.84 -0.71 6.35
N TYR A 20 -3.26 -0.84 7.53
CA TYR A 20 -2.94 -2.15 8.07
C TYR A 20 -4.23 -2.89 8.43
N SER A 21 -4.32 -4.17 8.03
CA SER A 21 -5.53 -4.97 8.20
C SER A 21 -5.94 -5.16 9.66
N GLU A 22 -4.99 -5.25 10.59
CA GLU A 22 -5.31 -5.31 12.02
C GLU A 22 -5.92 -4.01 12.53
N ASP A 23 -5.47 -2.86 12.01
CA ASP A 23 -6.05 -1.57 12.39
C ASP A 23 -7.48 -1.47 11.90
N LEU A 24 -7.75 -1.90 10.65
CA LEU A 24 -9.10 -2.01 10.13
C LEU A 24 -9.99 -2.86 11.05
N ALA A 25 -9.50 -4.01 11.51
CA ALA A 25 -10.23 -4.86 12.46
C ALA A 25 -10.50 -4.14 13.81
N ARG A 26 -9.50 -3.45 14.38
CA ARG A 26 -9.67 -2.68 15.62
C ARG A 26 -10.72 -1.57 15.47
N PHE A 27 -10.72 -0.86 14.34
CA PHE A 27 -11.73 0.16 14.05
C PHE A 27 -13.13 -0.42 13.83
N ILE A 28 -13.25 -1.59 13.19
CA ILE A 28 -14.54 -2.29 13.07
C ILE A 28 -15.10 -2.61 14.46
N VAL A 29 -14.28 -3.15 15.36
CA VAL A 29 -14.70 -3.42 16.75
C VAL A 29 -15.13 -2.11 17.44
N ARG A 30 -14.34 -1.04 17.31
CA ARG A 30 -14.64 0.26 17.92
C ARG A 30 -15.95 0.88 17.40
N LEU A 31 -16.25 0.69 16.12
CA LEU A 31 -17.50 1.13 15.50
C LEU A 31 -18.70 0.33 16.01
N ILE A 32 -18.54 -0.97 16.26
CA ILE A 32 -19.62 -1.80 16.81
C ILE A 32 -19.91 -1.46 18.28
N ASP A 33 -18.88 -1.08 19.04
CA ASP A 33 -18.97 -0.79 20.48
C ASP A 33 -19.39 0.66 20.80
N THR A 34 -19.58 1.52 19.80
CA THR A 34 -19.94 2.93 20.03
C THR A 34 -21.46 3.13 20.04
N ASP A 35 -21.95 3.90 21.02
CA ASP A 35 -23.33 4.39 21.05
C ASP A 35 -23.57 5.56 20.07
N GLU A 36 -22.50 6.10 19.49
CA GLU A 36 -22.61 7.19 18.54
C GLU A 36 -23.15 6.74 17.19
N LYS A 37 -23.87 7.65 16.51
CA LYS A 37 -24.38 7.37 15.16
C LYS A 37 -23.23 7.10 14.18
N TRP A 38 -23.33 5.99 13.44
CA TRP A 38 -22.37 5.66 12.39
C TRP A 38 -22.37 6.71 11.29
N PRO A 39 -21.19 7.08 10.75
CA PRO A 39 -21.16 7.93 9.58
C PRO A 39 -21.62 7.12 8.36
N GLN A 40 -22.18 7.79 7.35
CA GLN A 40 -22.56 7.10 6.11
C GLN A 40 -21.34 6.51 5.38
N ARG A 41 -20.18 7.16 5.53
CA ARG A 41 -18.87 6.73 5.03
C ARG A 41 -17.81 7.08 6.06
N GLY A 42 -16.91 6.14 6.33
CA GLY A 42 -15.72 6.36 7.14
C GLY A 42 -14.49 5.87 6.37
N PHE A 43 -13.37 6.58 6.54
CA PHE A 43 -12.10 6.25 5.91
C PHE A 43 -11.05 5.94 6.98
N LEU A 44 -10.14 5.04 6.65
CA LEU A 44 -8.93 4.79 7.42
C LEU A 44 -7.75 5.02 6.50
N SER A 45 -6.80 5.83 6.97
CA SER A 45 -5.53 6.03 6.29
C SER A 45 -4.41 5.79 7.30
N GLY A 46 -3.81 4.61 7.26
CA GLY A 46 -2.58 4.35 8.01
C GLY A 46 -1.42 5.16 7.43
N SER A 47 -1.37 5.32 6.11
CA SER A 47 -0.44 6.22 5.43
C SER A 47 -0.98 6.62 4.05
N ASP A 48 -0.79 7.88 3.69
CA ASP A 48 -0.95 8.36 2.32
C ASP A 48 0.43 8.47 1.68
N ILE A 49 0.75 7.53 0.79
CA ILE A 49 2.11 7.29 0.33
C ILE A 49 2.17 7.08 -1.18
N SER A 50 3.31 7.35 -1.80
CA SER A 50 3.59 7.01 -3.20
C SER A 50 4.46 5.76 -3.29
N VAL A 51 4.58 5.17 -4.49
CA VAL A 51 5.48 4.01 -4.67
C VAL A 51 6.94 4.41 -4.45
N ASN A 52 7.32 5.63 -4.86
CA ASN A 52 8.67 6.17 -4.63
C ASN A 52 8.99 6.30 -3.14
N ASP A 53 8.08 6.86 -2.35
CA ASP A 53 8.26 6.97 -0.89
C ASP A 53 8.37 5.58 -0.23
N LEU A 54 7.56 4.62 -0.68
CA LEU A 54 7.57 3.26 -0.14
C LEU A 54 8.93 2.59 -0.36
N ILE A 55 9.51 2.75 -1.55
CA ILE A 55 10.83 2.25 -1.90
C ILE A 55 11.89 2.94 -1.04
N GLU A 56 11.84 4.27 -0.89
CA GLU A 56 12.80 5.03 -0.07
C GLU A 56 12.80 4.55 1.39
N ILE A 57 11.61 4.36 1.98
CA ILE A 57 11.45 3.83 3.34
C ILE A 57 12.04 2.43 3.43
N ALA A 58 11.73 1.55 2.47
CA ALA A 58 12.25 0.19 2.45
C ALA A 58 13.78 0.13 2.34
N GLU A 59 14.38 0.91 1.44
CA GLU A 59 15.83 0.99 1.27
C GLU A 59 16.52 1.51 2.52
N ARG A 60 15.96 2.56 3.15
CA ARG A 60 16.47 3.13 4.40
C ARG A 60 16.45 2.12 5.54
N ILE A 61 15.34 1.42 5.73
CA ILE A 61 15.18 0.42 6.80
C ILE A 61 16.10 -0.79 6.57
N ARG A 62 16.22 -1.25 5.32
CA ARG A 62 17.09 -2.39 4.97
C ARG A 62 18.57 -2.04 4.93
N GLY A 63 18.92 -0.76 4.78
CA GLY A 63 20.31 -0.32 4.60
C GLY A 63 20.91 -0.74 3.25
N SER A 64 20.07 -1.00 2.25
CA SER A 64 20.50 -1.48 0.92
C SER A 64 19.58 -0.95 -0.19
N LYS A 65 20.17 -0.60 -1.33
CA LYS A 65 19.43 -0.18 -2.53
C LYS A 65 18.73 -1.35 -3.23
N MET A 66 17.62 -1.04 -3.88
CA MET A 66 16.88 -1.96 -4.74
C MET A 66 17.20 -1.70 -6.22
N GLU A 67 17.09 -2.73 -7.04
CA GLU A 67 17.02 -2.57 -8.50
C GLU A 67 15.62 -2.05 -8.85
N ILE A 68 15.56 -0.98 -9.62
CA ILE A 68 14.32 -0.31 -9.98
C ILE A 68 13.97 -0.63 -11.42
N LEU A 69 12.81 -1.25 -11.62
CA LEU A 69 12.18 -1.45 -12.91
C LEU A 69 10.98 -0.50 -13.03
N TYR A 70 10.61 -0.17 -14.27
CA TYR A 70 9.47 0.68 -14.54
C TYR A 70 8.47 -0.06 -15.43
N ASP A 71 7.21 0.00 -15.04
CA ASP A 71 6.09 -0.35 -15.91
C ASP A 71 5.52 0.94 -16.51
N PRO A 72 5.81 1.24 -17.79
CA PRO A 72 5.29 2.43 -18.43
C PRO A 72 3.76 2.34 -18.59
N VAL A 73 3.10 3.50 -18.65
CA VAL A 73 1.63 3.59 -18.73
C VAL A 73 1.08 2.75 -19.89
N ASP A 74 1.68 2.83 -21.08
CA ASP A 74 1.25 2.09 -22.28
C ASP A 74 1.26 0.56 -22.08
N LYS A 75 2.19 0.03 -21.26
CA LYS A 75 2.24 -1.39 -20.91
C LYS A 75 1.07 -1.77 -20.01
N LEU A 76 0.83 -0.94 -18.99
CA LEU A 76 -0.28 -1.14 -18.05
C LEU A 76 -1.64 -1.03 -18.75
N GLU A 77 -1.77 -0.15 -19.76
CA GLU A 77 -2.98 -0.01 -20.58
C GLU A 77 -3.31 -1.26 -21.38
N GLN A 78 -2.30 -2.05 -21.75
CA GLN A 78 -2.45 -3.34 -22.43
C GLN A 78 -2.81 -4.49 -21.47
N GLY A 79 -2.96 -4.20 -20.16
CA GLY A 79 -3.22 -5.21 -19.14
C GLY A 79 -1.99 -6.03 -18.75
N ASP A 80 -0.78 -5.56 -19.11
CA ASP A 80 0.48 -6.21 -18.75
C ASP A 80 1.16 -5.46 -17.61
N ALA A 81 1.84 -6.20 -16.73
CA ALA A 81 2.59 -5.68 -15.60
C ALA A 81 3.77 -6.61 -15.27
N THR A 82 4.85 -6.06 -14.75
CA THR A 82 5.97 -6.86 -14.25
C THR A 82 5.58 -7.51 -12.92
N LEU A 83 5.51 -8.83 -12.88
CA LEU A 83 5.20 -9.57 -11.66
C LEU A 83 6.47 -9.90 -10.89
N LEU A 84 6.52 -9.48 -9.62
CA LEU A 84 7.54 -9.94 -8.66
C LEU A 84 7.03 -11.12 -7.82
N TRP A 85 5.71 -11.29 -7.75
CA TRP A 85 5.01 -12.35 -7.05
C TRP A 85 3.55 -12.42 -7.55
N HIS A 86 2.96 -13.61 -7.51
CA HIS A 86 1.52 -13.83 -7.65
C HIS A 86 1.08 -15.05 -6.80
N PRO A 87 -0.21 -15.18 -6.45
CA PRO A 87 -0.72 -16.36 -5.76
C PRO A 87 -0.52 -17.63 -6.61
N GLU A 88 -0.14 -18.76 -5.99
CA GLU A 88 0.13 -20.02 -6.71
C GLU A 88 -1.09 -20.55 -7.46
N GLU A 89 -2.30 -20.24 -6.98
CA GLU A 89 -3.56 -20.68 -7.55
C GLU A 89 -4.02 -19.85 -8.76
N ILE A 90 -3.32 -18.76 -9.09
CA ILE A 90 -3.67 -17.85 -10.19
C ILE A 90 -2.52 -17.81 -11.18
N THR A 91 -2.79 -17.95 -12.48
CA THR A 91 -1.74 -17.85 -13.49
C THR A 91 -1.23 -16.41 -13.65
N GLU A 92 0.00 -16.24 -14.13
CA GLU A 92 0.53 -14.90 -14.41
C GLU A 92 -0.38 -14.11 -15.38
N ASP A 93 -0.88 -14.76 -16.43
CA ASP A 93 -1.73 -14.14 -17.44
C ASP A 93 -3.08 -13.69 -16.88
N GLU A 94 -3.58 -14.35 -15.83
CA GLU A 94 -4.79 -13.94 -15.11
C GLU A 94 -4.51 -12.81 -14.11
N PHE A 95 -3.33 -12.81 -13.48
CA PHE A 95 -2.98 -11.84 -12.43
C PHE A 95 -2.47 -10.51 -12.99
N LYS A 96 -1.77 -10.51 -14.13
CA LYS A 96 -1.23 -9.31 -14.78
C LYS A 96 -2.28 -8.23 -15.04
N PRO A 97 -3.45 -8.53 -15.63
CA PRO A 97 -4.48 -7.51 -15.86
C PRO A 97 -5.02 -6.91 -14.57
N LEU A 98 -5.10 -7.69 -13.50
CA LEU A 98 -5.53 -7.21 -12.18
C LEU A 98 -4.53 -6.21 -11.59
N LEU A 99 -3.24 -6.58 -11.59
CA LEU A 99 -2.18 -5.68 -11.10
C LEU A 99 -2.08 -4.42 -11.97
N ALA A 100 -2.11 -4.58 -13.30
CA ALA A 100 -2.09 -3.46 -14.24
C ALA A 100 -3.27 -2.50 -14.01
N GLY A 101 -4.47 -3.05 -13.77
CA GLY A 101 -5.66 -2.27 -13.41
C GLY A 101 -5.47 -1.48 -12.12
N LEU A 102 -4.94 -2.10 -11.06
CA LEU A 102 -4.63 -1.41 -9.80
C LEU A 102 -3.62 -0.28 -10.00
N CYS A 103 -2.52 -0.54 -10.70
CA CYS A 103 -1.51 0.46 -11.03
C CYS A 103 -2.12 1.66 -11.78
N ARG A 104 -3.01 1.41 -12.75
CA ARG A 104 -3.72 2.47 -13.47
C ARG A 104 -4.65 3.28 -12.57
N MET A 105 -5.33 2.65 -11.62
CA MET A 105 -6.14 3.37 -10.63
C MET A 105 -5.30 4.28 -9.73
N ILE A 106 -4.12 3.82 -9.32
CA ILE A 106 -3.16 4.65 -8.55
C ILE A 106 -2.69 5.84 -9.39
N ILE A 107 -2.25 5.60 -10.63
CA ILE A 107 -1.80 6.66 -11.55
C ILE A 107 -2.91 7.68 -11.83
N ALA A 108 -4.17 7.22 -11.92
CA ALA A 108 -5.32 8.10 -12.11
C ALA A 108 -5.73 8.88 -10.84
N GLY A 109 -5.05 8.66 -9.70
CA GLY A 109 -5.39 9.29 -8.42
C GLY A 109 -6.69 8.77 -7.80
N ALA A 110 -7.15 7.57 -8.19
CA ALA A 110 -8.40 6.99 -7.71
C ALA A 110 -8.25 6.21 -6.38
N CYS A 111 -7.01 6.00 -5.92
CA CYS A 111 -6.71 5.21 -4.72
C CYS A 111 -6.31 6.05 -3.50
N ILE A 112 -6.34 7.38 -3.58
CA ILE A 112 -6.15 8.27 -2.43
C ILE A 112 -7.51 8.56 -1.77
N LEU A 113 -7.62 8.36 -0.46
CA LEU A 113 -8.84 8.65 0.28
C LEU A 113 -8.90 10.13 0.69
N PRO A 114 -10.10 10.73 0.73
CA PRO A 114 -10.26 12.12 1.18
C PRO A 114 -9.62 12.36 2.56
N ASP A 115 -8.91 13.48 2.69
CA ASP A 115 -8.46 13.99 3.98
C ASP A 115 -9.46 15.02 4.50
N ASP A 116 -10.52 14.53 5.11
CA ASP A 116 -11.55 15.34 5.76
C ASP A 116 -12.03 14.69 7.06
N ASP A 117 -13.12 15.20 7.63
CA ASP A 117 -13.67 14.75 8.92
C ASP A 117 -14.28 13.34 8.87
N ARG A 118 -14.30 12.68 7.70
CA ARG A 118 -14.71 11.28 7.55
C ARG A 118 -13.58 10.30 7.88
N ARG A 119 -12.35 10.78 8.10
CA ARG A 119 -11.25 9.97 8.62
C ARG A 119 -11.53 9.55 10.06
N LEU A 120 -11.68 8.24 10.29
CA LEU A 120 -12.17 7.70 11.54
C LEU A 120 -11.17 7.85 12.69
N ASP A 121 -9.87 7.96 12.40
CA ASP A 121 -8.83 8.26 13.39
C ASP A 121 -9.01 9.65 14.05
N LYS A 122 -9.59 10.63 13.33
CA LYS A 122 -9.97 11.92 13.93
C LYS A 122 -11.13 11.78 14.91
N ARG A 123 -11.99 10.78 14.70
CA ARG A 123 -13.16 10.49 15.54
C ARG A 123 -12.84 9.58 16.73
N PHE A 124 -11.95 8.60 16.52
CA PHE A 124 -11.52 7.64 17.53
C PHE A 124 -10.01 7.75 17.74
N PRO A 125 -9.52 8.88 18.31
CA PRO A 125 -8.09 9.12 18.50
C PRO A 125 -7.45 8.14 19.50
N ASP A 126 -8.27 7.40 20.26
CA ASP A 126 -7.87 6.33 21.17
C ASP A 126 -7.41 5.05 20.45
N VAL A 127 -7.74 4.89 19.15
CA VAL A 127 -7.34 3.73 18.35
C VAL A 127 -6.25 4.17 17.36
N PRO A 128 -4.95 3.98 17.69
CA PRO A 128 -3.87 4.44 16.83
C PRO A 128 -3.80 3.60 15.55
N LEU A 129 -3.53 4.26 14.42
CA LEU A 129 -3.19 3.64 13.16
C LEU A 129 -1.68 3.39 13.07
N THR A 130 -1.31 2.31 12.40
CA THR A 130 0.06 1.87 12.16
C THR A 130 0.52 2.43 10.82
N SER A 131 1.63 3.16 10.84
CA SER A 131 2.22 3.68 9.61
C SER A 131 2.87 2.58 8.76
N VAL A 132 2.99 2.81 7.46
CA VAL A 132 3.70 1.88 6.57
C VAL A 132 5.17 1.72 6.95
N GLU A 133 5.80 2.77 7.47
CA GLU A 133 7.17 2.72 7.99
C GLU A 133 7.28 1.74 9.16
N GLU A 134 6.36 1.78 10.11
CA GLU A 134 6.33 0.84 11.23
C GLU A 134 6.15 -0.61 10.77
N ILE A 135 5.29 -0.84 9.76
CA ILE A 135 5.09 -2.19 9.20
C ILE A 135 6.38 -2.70 8.57
N ILE A 136 7.04 -1.88 7.73
CA ILE A 136 8.30 -2.26 7.08
C ILE A 136 9.40 -2.48 8.12
N ALA A 137 9.48 -1.62 9.15
CA ALA A 137 10.45 -1.76 10.23
C ALA A 137 10.23 -3.05 11.04
N LYS A 138 8.98 -3.40 11.37
CA LYS A 138 8.64 -4.67 12.05
C LYS A 138 8.94 -5.88 11.18
N ALA A 139 8.64 -5.81 9.88
CA ALA A 139 8.83 -6.92 8.96
C ALA A 139 10.32 -7.18 8.68
N TRP A 140 11.08 -6.13 8.37
CA TRP A 140 12.39 -6.19 7.74
C TRP A 140 13.53 -5.55 8.57
N GLY A 141 13.21 -4.83 9.65
CA GLY A 141 14.21 -4.23 10.53
C GLY A 141 15.15 -5.29 11.12
N GLY A 142 16.44 -5.16 10.83
CA GLY A 142 17.49 -6.01 11.40
C GLY A 142 17.56 -7.45 10.86
N LYS A 143 16.82 -7.81 9.80
CA LYS A 143 16.86 -9.15 9.21
C LYS A 143 17.74 -9.20 7.96
N SER A 144 18.71 -10.12 7.93
CA SER A 144 19.40 -10.51 6.69
C SER A 144 18.55 -11.53 5.95
N PHE A 145 18.01 -11.16 4.80
CA PHE A 145 17.35 -12.12 3.90
C PHE A 145 18.44 -12.92 3.18
N SER A 146 18.51 -14.21 3.45
CA SER A 146 19.19 -15.22 2.65
C SER A 146 18.13 -16.06 1.98
N VAL A 147 18.05 -15.99 0.66
CA VAL A 147 17.38 -17.01 -0.16
C VAL A 147 18.33 -18.18 -0.34
#